data_AF-A0A1B3N6J7-F1
#
_entry.id   AF-A0A1B3N6J7-F1
#
_cell.length_a   1.000
_cell.length_b   1.000
_cell.length_c   1.000
_cell.angle_alpha   90.00
_cell.angle_beta   90.00
_cell.angle_gamma   90.00
#
_symmetry.space_group_name_H-M   'P 1'
#
loop_
_entity.id
_entity.type
_entity.pdbx_description
1 polymer ?
#
loop_
_entity_poly.entity_id
_entity_poly.type
_entity_poly.pdbx_seq_one_letter_code
_entity_poly.pdbx_strand_id
1 'polypeptide(L)'
;MANDYHHNHYVPEWYQRRFLPGSQHKQYYLNLRPDTEFKNGHKFTHHPLKLWGPRMCFAQDDLYTTEWAGVPNREIEQLFFGNWDRAAPAALDHFSDFAFDGESTDAFNVLLPYLSIQKLRTPKGLAWLQRHLKTRDKNQVLLDLQELQNLFCAIWTECVWQIADASESDTKFIISDNPVVSYNRECQPNSQWCLGVESPDVRFVATHTYFPLNRNKVLILTNLSWVRDPFQKPRTVRPNPHFLRHAMFKFTDIQVERILTEEEVREINFITKMSAHRYIAAADKDWLYPEESLASTNWRTLGDGYLLMPDPRHIHGGGQIIIGYEGGHSERFSEYGHRPWDRDFQNKKREEREWAAMEKFKAEWAATYGPEYRGVVYDMGPKSARRSMGEDYYLAQCESDKTYLKLPGELNRRKKLQRKR
;
A
#
# COMPACT_ATOMS: atom_id res chain seq x y z
N MET A 1 13.97 36.90 -3.85
CA MET A 1 12.93 35.90 -3.54
C MET A 1 12.58 35.04 -4.78
N ALA A 2 13.57 34.60 -5.57
CA ALA A 2 13.34 33.89 -6.84
C ALA A 2 13.78 32.42 -6.82
N ASN A 3 14.17 31.90 -5.65
CA ASN A 3 14.81 30.58 -5.51
C ASN A 3 13.92 29.53 -4.81
N ASP A 4 12.71 29.86 -4.37
CA ASP A 4 12.04 29.10 -3.30
C ASP A 4 11.37 27.76 -3.71
N TYR A 5 11.33 27.37 -4.99
CA TYR A 5 10.62 26.14 -5.41
C TYR A 5 11.25 25.39 -6.60
N HIS A 6 12.54 25.62 -6.87
CA HIS A 6 13.28 24.91 -7.93
C HIS A 6 13.63 23.49 -7.50
N HIS A 7 14.01 23.30 -6.24
CA HIS A 7 14.40 22.00 -5.71
C HIS A 7 13.17 21.24 -5.22
N ASN A 8 12.63 20.36 -6.06
CA ASN A 8 11.35 19.71 -5.78
C ASN A 8 11.55 18.37 -5.07
N HIS A 9 10.98 18.26 -3.86
CA HIS A 9 10.97 17.00 -3.10
C HIS A 9 9.76 16.15 -3.51
N TYR A 10 10.01 15.08 -4.27
CA TYR A 10 8.94 14.13 -4.62
C TYR A 10 8.65 13.11 -3.52
N VAL A 11 9.55 12.97 -2.54
CA VAL A 11 9.21 12.45 -1.21
C VAL A 11 9.47 13.58 -0.21
N PRO A 12 8.43 14.18 0.39
CA PRO A 12 8.58 15.39 1.20
C PRO A 12 9.55 15.23 2.39
N GLU A 13 10.30 16.28 2.70
CA GLU A 13 11.22 16.28 3.85
C GLU A 13 10.53 15.89 5.17
N TRP A 14 9.33 16.42 5.41
CA TRP A 14 8.56 16.16 6.63
C TRP A 14 8.26 14.66 6.77
N TYR A 15 7.94 13.99 5.66
CA TYR A 15 7.66 12.56 5.64
C TYR A 15 8.93 11.75 5.91
N GLN A 16 10.05 12.11 5.26
CA GLN A 16 11.34 11.45 5.50
C GLN A 16 11.76 11.52 6.98
N ARG A 17 11.50 12.65 7.66
CA ARG A 17 11.82 12.83 9.09
C ARG A 17 11.07 11.86 10.01
N ARG A 18 9.91 11.31 9.61
CA ARG A 18 9.15 10.32 10.39
C ARG A 18 9.87 8.96 10.51
N PHE A 19 10.93 8.75 9.73
CA PHE A 19 11.73 7.52 9.73
C PHE A 19 13.04 7.67 10.50
N LEU A 20 13.38 8.89 10.93
CA LEU A 20 14.59 9.15 11.71
C LEU A 20 14.27 9.09 13.22
N PRO A 21 15.11 8.43 14.04
CA PRO A 21 15.02 8.56 15.50
C PRO A 21 15.34 10.00 15.93
N GLY A 22 14.83 10.43 17.09
CA GLY A 22 14.74 11.86 17.44
C GLY A 22 16.03 12.69 17.35
N SER A 23 17.20 12.13 17.64
CA SER A 23 18.49 12.84 17.55
C SER A 23 19.16 12.74 16.18
N GLN A 24 18.63 11.92 15.27
CA GLN A 24 19.25 11.66 13.98
C GLN A 24 18.71 12.64 12.92
N HIS A 25 19.63 13.26 12.19
CA HIS A 25 19.29 14.27 11.16
C HIS A 25 19.72 13.85 9.75
N LYS A 26 20.40 12.71 9.63
CA LYS A 26 20.86 12.14 8.36
C LYS A 26 20.42 10.69 8.26
N GLN A 27 20.13 10.22 7.06
CA GLN A 27 19.79 8.85 6.72
C GLN A 27 20.79 8.30 5.73
N TYR A 28 20.97 6.99 5.75
CA TYR A 28 21.66 6.29 4.68
C TYR A 28 20.77 6.33 3.44
N TYR A 29 21.34 6.74 2.32
CA TYR A 29 20.67 6.93 1.03
C TYR A 29 21.41 6.13 -0.02
N LEU A 30 20.77 5.08 -0.52
CA LEU A 30 21.36 4.13 -1.46
C LEU A 30 20.79 4.33 -2.86
N ASN A 31 21.67 4.55 -3.82
CA ASN A 31 21.38 4.50 -5.24
C ASN A 31 21.49 3.06 -5.74
N LEU A 32 20.36 2.45 -6.10
CA LEU A 32 20.26 1.11 -6.65
C LEU A 32 20.80 1.02 -8.09
N ARG A 33 20.98 2.18 -8.75
CA ARG A 33 21.49 2.31 -10.13
C ARG A 33 22.50 3.46 -10.20
N PRO A 34 23.71 3.28 -9.63
CA PRO A 34 24.73 4.32 -9.61
C PRO A 34 25.20 4.66 -11.03
N ASP A 35 25.38 5.96 -11.29
CA ASP A 35 25.89 6.44 -12.57
C ASP A 35 27.35 6.04 -12.75
N THR A 36 27.74 5.88 -14.00
CA THR A 36 29.12 5.63 -14.37
C THR A 36 29.64 6.76 -15.25
N GLU A 37 30.77 7.34 -14.89
CA GLU A 37 31.44 8.38 -15.66
C GLU A 37 32.69 7.84 -16.34
N PHE A 38 33.02 8.41 -17.50
CA PHE A 38 34.29 8.19 -18.18
C PHE A 38 35.12 9.47 -18.08
N LYS A 39 36.26 9.40 -17.40
CA LYS A 39 37.19 10.52 -17.24
C LYS A 39 38.62 10.04 -17.46
N ASN A 40 39.36 10.73 -18.32
CA ASN A 40 40.75 10.42 -18.66
C ASN A 40 40.99 8.95 -19.08
N GLY A 41 40.08 8.37 -19.88
CA GLY A 41 40.17 6.98 -20.34
C GLY A 41 39.79 5.91 -19.31
N HIS A 42 39.42 6.31 -18.08
CA HIS A 42 39.00 5.39 -17.02
C HIS A 42 37.49 5.54 -16.73
N LYS A 43 36.85 4.39 -16.49
CA LYS A 43 35.44 4.27 -16.13
C LYS A 43 35.31 4.25 -14.59
N PHE A 44 34.62 5.22 -14.00
CA PHE A 44 34.40 5.33 -12.55
C PHE A 44 32.91 5.24 -12.23
N THR A 45 32.52 4.30 -11.36
CA THR A 45 31.16 4.22 -10.82
C THR A 45 31.07 5.06 -9.55
N HIS A 46 30.07 5.93 -9.47
CA HIS A 46 29.82 6.73 -8.27
C HIS A 46 29.55 5.84 -7.05
N HIS A 47 29.99 6.30 -5.87
CA HIS A 47 29.66 5.61 -4.62
C HIS A 47 28.13 5.57 -4.43
N PRO A 48 27.51 4.37 -4.40
CA PRO A 48 26.06 4.25 -4.41
C PRO A 48 25.44 4.66 -3.07
N LEU A 49 26.15 4.46 -1.96
CA LEU A 49 25.68 4.74 -0.62
C LEU A 49 26.20 6.10 -0.12
N LYS A 50 25.29 6.94 0.40
CA LYS A 50 25.60 8.26 0.96
C LYS A 50 24.91 8.40 2.32
N LEU A 51 25.44 9.27 3.19
CA LEU A 51 24.82 9.64 4.46
C LEU A 51 24.38 11.10 4.41
N TRP A 52 23.10 11.34 4.12
CA TRP A 52 22.56 12.65 3.76
C TRP A 52 21.34 13.03 4.60
N GLY A 53 21.12 14.33 4.79
CA GLY A 53 19.89 14.83 5.41
C GLY A 53 18.72 14.81 4.41
N PRO A 54 17.45 14.82 4.90
CA PRO A 54 16.26 14.80 4.03
C PRO A 54 16.26 15.83 2.89
N ARG A 55 16.84 17.02 3.12
CA ARG A 55 17.01 18.10 2.13
C ARG A 55 17.78 17.71 0.86
N MET A 56 18.58 16.65 0.91
CA MET A 56 19.39 16.21 -0.24
C MET A 56 18.89 14.88 -0.83
N CYS A 57 17.82 14.31 -0.26
CA CYS A 57 17.28 13.02 -0.63
C CYS A 57 15.93 13.17 -1.33
N PHE A 58 15.65 12.28 -2.30
CA PHE A 58 14.37 12.20 -2.98
C PHE A 58 13.87 13.53 -3.56
N ALA A 59 14.79 14.26 -4.17
CA ALA A 59 14.54 15.55 -4.78
C ALA A 59 15.12 15.60 -6.20
N GLN A 60 14.51 16.44 -7.03
CA GLN A 60 15.01 16.76 -8.36
C GLN A 60 14.69 18.22 -8.67
N ASP A 61 15.64 18.87 -9.31
CA ASP A 61 15.47 20.24 -9.76
C ASP A 61 14.47 20.34 -10.92
N ASP A 62 13.60 21.35 -10.85
CA ASP A 62 12.55 21.67 -11.80
C ASP A 62 11.62 20.51 -12.15
N LEU A 63 11.46 19.49 -11.30
CA LEU A 63 10.59 18.35 -11.59
C LEU A 63 9.14 18.80 -11.88
N TYR A 64 8.66 19.81 -11.16
CA TYR A 64 7.29 20.32 -11.25
C TYR A 64 7.18 21.71 -11.88
N THR A 65 8.29 22.24 -12.38
CA THR A 65 8.29 23.52 -13.12
C THR A 65 7.65 23.30 -14.49
N THR A 66 6.57 24.03 -14.75
CA THR A 66 5.98 24.17 -16.09
C THR A 66 6.59 25.37 -16.79
N GLU A 67 6.55 25.40 -18.12
CA GLU A 67 7.12 26.51 -18.90
C GLU A 67 6.14 26.99 -19.97
N TRP A 68 5.83 28.29 -19.99
CA TRP A 68 5.01 28.90 -21.03
C TRP A 68 5.78 30.05 -21.68
N ALA A 69 6.02 29.95 -22.99
CA ALA A 69 6.77 30.95 -23.77
C ALA A 69 8.12 31.37 -23.14
N GLY A 70 8.87 30.41 -22.58
CA GLY A 70 10.16 30.68 -21.94
C GLY A 70 10.07 31.13 -20.47
N VAL A 71 8.87 31.31 -19.93
CA VAL A 71 8.67 31.73 -18.54
C VAL A 71 8.38 30.50 -17.66
N PRO A 72 9.23 30.20 -16.67
CA PRO A 72 8.99 29.10 -15.74
C PRO A 72 7.87 29.45 -14.76
N ASN A 73 6.93 28.52 -14.55
CA ASN A 73 5.87 28.58 -13.56
C ASN A 73 6.05 27.43 -12.55
N ARG A 74 6.11 27.80 -11.25
CA ARG A 74 6.33 26.90 -10.11
C ARG A 74 5.11 26.75 -9.19
N GLU A 75 3.93 27.20 -9.64
CA GLU A 75 2.68 27.14 -8.88
C GLU A 75 2.26 25.72 -8.50
N ILE A 76 2.63 24.71 -9.30
CA ILE A 76 2.32 23.32 -8.99
C ILE A 76 3.01 22.88 -7.69
N GLU A 77 4.28 23.23 -7.49
CA GLU A 77 4.95 22.94 -6.21
C GLU A 77 4.36 23.79 -5.08
N GLN A 78 4.23 25.09 -5.30
CA GLN A 78 3.87 26.03 -4.24
C GLN A 78 2.42 25.87 -3.75
N LEU A 79 1.48 25.80 -4.70
CA LEU A 79 0.04 25.85 -4.43
C LEU A 79 -0.55 24.45 -4.40
N PHE A 80 -0.27 23.61 -5.41
CA PHE A 80 -0.88 22.29 -5.47
C PHE A 80 -0.24 21.31 -4.46
N PHE A 81 1.04 20.96 -4.62
CA PHE A 81 1.70 20.03 -3.70
C PHE A 81 1.86 20.63 -2.31
N GLY A 82 2.18 21.92 -2.20
CA GLY A 82 2.29 22.61 -0.92
C GLY A 82 1.03 22.55 -0.06
N ASN A 83 -0.17 22.59 -0.65
CA ASN A 83 -1.43 22.41 0.08
C ASN A 83 -1.52 21.01 0.70
N TRP A 84 -1.25 19.97 -0.08
CA TRP A 84 -1.26 18.58 0.38
C TRP A 84 -0.19 18.31 1.42
N ASP A 85 1.03 18.81 1.22
CA ASP A 85 2.16 18.62 2.13
C ASP A 85 1.98 19.34 3.48
N ARG A 86 1.09 20.35 3.56
CA ARG A 86 0.68 20.98 4.83
C ARG A 86 -0.39 20.18 5.58
N ALA A 87 -1.34 19.58 4.86
CA ALA A 87 -2.47 18.87 5.46
C ALA A 87 -2.14 17.41 5.82
N ALA A 88 -1.33 16.74 4.99
CA ALA A 88 -1.03 15.32 5.12
C ALA A 88 -0.40 14.89 6.46
N PRO A 89 0.50 15.67 7.12
CA PRO A 89 1.08 15.26 8.40
C PRO A 89 0.03 14.89 9.45
N ALA A 90 -0.98 15.74 9.66
CA ALA A 90 -2.03 15.50 10.65
C ALA A 90 -2.86 14.25 10.33
N ALA A 91 -3.23 14.06 9.06
CA ALA A 91 -3.95 12.86 8.62
C ALA A 91 -3.11 11.59 8.82
N LEU A 92 -1.82 11.65 8.54
CA LEU A 92 -0.91 10.53 8.72
C LEU A 92 -0.66 10.23 10.21
N ASP A 93 -0.66 11.23 11.09
CA ASP A 93 -0.59 11.06 12.55
C ASP A 93 -1.86 10.36 13.04
N HIS A 94 -3.04 10.84 12.62
CA HIS A 94 -4.33 10.20 12.92
C HIS A 94 -4.34 8.70 12.61
N PHE A 95 -3.96 8.31 11.39
CA PHE A 95 -3.94 6.90 11.01
C PHE A 95 -2.74 6.11 11.57
N SER A 96 -1.70 6.78 12.08
CA SER A 96 -0.60 6.07 12.78
C SER A 96 -1.05 5.55 14.14
N ASP A 97 -1.89 6.33 14.81
CA ASP A 97 -2.46 6.05 16.14
C ASP A 97 -3.99 5.99 16.06
N PHE A 98 -4.50 5.28 15.05
CA PHE A 98 -5.91 5.30 14.67
C PHE A 98 -6.86 5.00 15.83
N ALA A 99 -7.73 5.98 16.09
CA ALA A 99 -8.95 5.85 16.84
C ALA A 99 -10.11 6.33 15.96
N PHE A 100 -11.26 5.68 16.04
CA PHE A 100 -12.46 6.16 15.35
C PHE A 100 -13.11 7.28 16.17
N ASP A 101 -13.07 8.49 15.63
CA ASP A 101 -13.51 9.73 16.28
C ASP A 101 -14.03 10.77 15.26
N GLY A 102 -14.28 11.99 15.73
CA GLY A 102 -14.78 13.09 14.89
C GLY A 102 -13.79 13.58 13.82
N GLU A 103 -12.49 13.32 13.97
CA GLU A 103 -11.45 13.78 13.04
C GLU A 103 -11.22 12.78 11.89
N SER A 104 -11.70 11.54 12.06
CA SER A 104 -11.50 10.43 11.13
C SER A 104 -11.94 10.72 9.69
N THR A 105 -13.05 11.46 9.51
CA THR A 105 -13.56 11.81 8.17
C THR A 105 -12.64 12.81 7.47
N ASP A 106 -12.19 13.84 8.18
CA ASP A 106 -11.30 14.86 7.62
C ASP A 106 -9.92 14.29 7.33
N ALA A 107 -9.38 13.48 8.26
CA ALA A 107 -8.13 12.76 8.06
C ALA A 107 -8.20 11.83 6.83
N PHE A 108 -9.32 11.13 6.63
CA PHE A 108 -9.53 10.25 5.46
C PHE A 108 -9.58 11.04 4.15
N ASN A 109 -10.32 12.14 4.13
CA ASN A 109 -10.44 13.01 2.96
C ASN A 109 -9.11 13.66 2.57
N VAL A 110 -8.16 13.75 3.50
CA VAL A 110 -6.78 14.18 3.22
C VAL A 110 -5.89 13.01 2.79
N LEU A 111 -5.89 11.92 3.56
CA LEU A 111 -4.95 10.81 3.37
C LEU A 111 -5.12 10.14 2.00
N LEU A 112 -6.35 9.82 1.59
CA LEU A 112 -6.57 9.05 0.36
C LEU A 112 -6.08 9.77 -0.90
N PRO A 113 -6.48 11.04 -1.15
CA PRO A 113 -5.93 11.80 -2.26
C PRO A 113 -4.42 12.00 -2.12
N TYR A 114 -3.92 12.25 -0.90
CA TYR A 114 -2.48 12.38 -0.67
C TYR A 114 -1.71 11.12 -1.12
N LEU A 115 -2.18 9.91 -0.79
CA LEU A 115 -1.55 8.66 -1.27
C LEU A 115 -1.53 8.59 -2.80
N SER A 116 -2.63 9.00 -3.45
CA SER A 116 -2.75 8.93 -4.91
C SER A 116 -1.78 9.92 -5.56
N ILE A 117 -1.74 11.15 -5.06
CA ILE A 117 -0.79 12.19 -5.46
C ILE A 117 0.65 11.78 -5.18
N GLN A 118 0.94 11.24 -4.00
CA GLN A 118 2.27 10.80 -3.59
C GLN A 118 2.78 9.64 -4.46
N LYS A 119 1.89 8.80 -5.00
CA LYS A 119 2.23 7.77 -5.99
C LYS A 119 2.53 8.39 -7.36
N LEU A 120 1.77 9.41 -7.78
CA LEU A 120 1.87 10.03 -9.10
C LEU A 120 3.01 11.06 -9.22
N ARG A 121 3.34 11.80 -8.16
CA ARG A 121 4.32 12.92 -8.19
C ARG A 121 5.77 12.48 -8.31
N THR A 122 6.08 11.20 -8.11
CA THR A 122 7.44 10.69 -8.19
C THR A 122 7.93 10.62 -9.64
N PRO A 123 9.25 10.61 -9.90
CA PRO A 123 9.77 10.38 -11.25
C PRO A 123 9.20 9.12 -11.91
N LYS A 124 8.98 8.05 -11.12
CA LYS A 124 8.33 6.82 -11.58
C LYS A 124 6.86 7.07 -11.94
N GLY A 125 6.12 7.78 -11.09
CA GLY A 125 4.71 8.11 -11.31
C GLY A 125 4.47 9.02 -12.52
N LEU A 126 5.28 10.07 -12.68
CA LEU A 126 5.19 10.98 -13.83
C LEU A 126 5.53 10.27 -15.14
N ALA A 127 6.55 9.40 -15.14
CA ALA A 127 6.89 8.61 -16.30
C ALA A 127 5.82 7.53 -16.61
N TRP A 128 5.14 7.01 -15.58
CA TRP A 128 3.98 6.15 -15.75
C TRP A 128 2.81 6.91 -16.41
N LEU A 129 2.49 8.13 -15.96
CA LEU A 129 1.47 8.99 -16.59
C LEU A 129 1.81 9.28 -18.06
N GLN A 130 3.03 9.69 -18.36
CA GLN A 130 3.51 9.91 -19.73
C GLN A 130 3.24 8.71 -20.65
N ARG A 131 3.54 7.50 -20.15
CA ARG A 131 3.35 6.26 -20.90
C ARG A 131 1.87 5.97 -21.15
N HIS A 132 1.03 6.07 -20.12
CA HIS A 132 -0.38 5.69 -20.20
C HIS A 132 -1.26 6.72 -20.92
N LEU A 133 -0.92 8.00 -20.81
CA LEU A 133 -1.59 9.11 -21.50
C LEU A 133 -1.00 9.38 -22.89
N LYS A 134 0.09 8.68 -23.25
CA LYS A 134 0.78 8.80 -24.54
C LYS A 134 1.23 10.24 -24.84
N THR A 135 1.61 10.98 -23.81
CA THR A 135 2.13 12.34 -23.92
C THR A 135 3.62 12.37 -23.59
N ARG A 136 4.36 13.22 -24.30
CA ARG A 136 5.75 13.57 -23.99
C ARG A 136 5.87 15.00 -23.46
N ASP A 137 4.79 15.76 -23.48
CA ASP A 137 4.77 17.13 -22.98
C ASP A 137 4.71 17.10 -21.45
N LYS A 138 5.78 17.60 -20.82
CA LYS A 138 5.89 17.71 -19.38
C LYS A 138 4.80 18.59 -18.78
N ASN A 139 4.44 19.69 -19.43
CA ASN A 139 3.40 20.58 -18.93
C ASN A 139 2.06 19.83 -18.88
N GLN A 140 1.72 19.15 -19.97
CA GLN A 140 0.49 18.35 -20.04
C GLN A 140 0.46 17.28 -18.95
N VAL A 141 1.56 16.55 -18.71
CA VAL A 141 1.64 15.52 -17.66
C VAL A 141 1.35 16.09 -16.27
N LEU A 142 1.87 17.29 -15.98
CA LEU A 142 1.67 17.94 -14.69
C LEU A 142 0.25 18.49 -14.53
N LEU A 143 -0.41 18.88 -15.62
CA LEU A 143 -1.85 19.20 -15.62
C LEU A 143 -2.69 17.94 -15.44
N ASP A 144 -2.41 16.88 -16.19
CA ASP A 144 -3.10 15.60 -16.10
C ASP A 144 -2.98 15.00 -14.68
N LEU A 145 -1.83 15.14 -14.02
CA LEU A 145 -1.65 14.70 -12.64
C LEU A 145 -2.65 15.38 -11.69
N GLN A 146 -2.90 16.68 -11.86
CA GLN A 146 -3.84 17.42 -11.01
C GLN A 146 -5.28 16.96 -11.25
N GLU A 147 -5.66 16.74 -12.51
CA GLU A 147 -6.97 16.19 -12.87
C GLU A 147 -7.17 14.77 -12.34
N LEU A 148 -6.10 13.96 -12.37
CA LEU A 148 -6.07 12.57 -11.93
C LEU A 148 -5.65 12.41 -10.46
N GLN A 149 -5.67 13.47 -9.66
CA GLN A 149 -5.23 13.41 -8.26
C GLN A 149 -5.95 12.32 -7.44
N ASN A 150 -7.21 12.00 -7.79
CA ASN A 150 -8.04 10.99 -7.12
C ASN A 150 -8.07 9.63 -7.85
N LEU A 151 -7.14 9.38 -8.78
CA LEU A 151 -7.15 8.20 -9.65
C LEU A 151 -7.36 6.88 -8.91
N PHE A 152 -6.70 6.68 -7.78
CA PHE A 152 -6.75 5.38 -7.07
C PHE A 152 -7.77 5.32 -5.93
N CYS A 153 -8.39 6.45 -5.56
CA CYS A 153 -9.11 6.60 -4.30
C CYS A 153 -10.30 5.64 -4.17
N ALA A 154 -11.12 5.45 -5.22
CA ALA A 154 -12.29 4.57 -5.12
C ALA A 154 -11.91 3.11 -4.88
N ILE A 155 -10.84 2.63 -5.53
CA ILE A 155 -10.37 1.25 -5.37
C ILE A 155 -9.81 1.06 -3.97
N TRP A 156 -8.98 2.00 -3.49
CA TRP A 156 -8.40 1.93 -2.16
C TRP A 156 -9.43 2.11 -1.04
N THR A 157 -10.48 2.90 -1.25
CA THR A 157 -11.60 3.00 -0.32
C THR A 157 -12.26 1.65 -0.06
N GLU A 158 -12.32 0.79 -1.09
CA GLU A 158 -12.98 -0.53 -1.00
C GLU A 158 -12.01 -1.68 -0.68
N CYS A 159 -10.76 -1.36 -0.40
CA CYS A 159 -9.83 -2.34 0.16
C CYS A 159 -10.21 -2.60 1.62
N VAL A 160 -9.77 -3.75 2.14
CA VAL A 160 -9.63 -3.94 3.58
C VAL A 160 -8.41 -3.15 4.03
N TRP A 161 -8.62 -2.21 4.95
CA TRP A 161 -7.55 -1.40 5.53
C TRP A 161 -7.00 -2.09 6.76
N GLN A 162 -5.68 -2.13 6.85
CA GLN A 162 -4.96 -2.61 8.03
C GLN A 162 -3.82 -1.66 8.36
N ILE A 163 -3.70 -1.28 9.64
CA ILE A 163 -2.53 -0.58 10.17
C ILE A 163 -1.73 -1.59 10.99
N ALA A 164 -0.54 -1.92 10.52
CA ALA A 164 0.35 -2.87 11.19
C ALA A 164 1.53 -2.13 11.84
N ASP A 165 2.12 -2.75 12.85
CA ASP A 165 3.12 -2.19 13.74
C ASP A 165 4.38 -3.05 13.78
N ALA A 166 5.52 -2.42 13.56
CA ALA A 166 6.87 -2.96 13.64
C ALA A 166 7.60 -2.50 14.90
N SER A 167 6.90 -2.01 15.93
CA SER A 167 7.49 -1.52 17.18
C SER A 167 8.34 -2.58 17.88
N GLU A 168 7.95 -3.85 17.83
CA GLU A 168 8.66 -5.00 18.39
C GLU A 168 9.79 -5.57 17.49
N SER A 169 9.92 -5.11 16.25
CA SER A 169 10.97 -5.53 15.31
C SER A 169 12.25 -4.72 15.55
N ASP A 170 13.43 -5.33 15.47
CA ASP A 170 14.70 -4.58 15.55
C ASP A 170 14.90 -3.73 14.28
N THR A 171 14.51 -4.29 13.12
CA THR A 171 14.49 -3.59 11.84
C THR A 171 13.25 -2.70 11.76
N LYS A 172 13.42 -1.46 11.28
CA LYS A 172 12.28 -0.56 11.01
C LYS A 172 12.06 -0.38 9.51
N PHE A 173 10.92 0.20 9.13
CA PHE A 173 10.59 0.39 7.73
C PHE A 173 11.59 1.33 7.02
N ILE A 174 11.99 0.95 5.82
CA ILE A 174 12.73 1.83 4.90
C ILE A 174 11.77 2.62 4.02
N ILE A 175 12.26 3.71 3.45
CA ILE A 175 11.53 4.49 2.44
C ILE A 175 12.22 4.40 1.08
N SER A 176 11.46 4.61 0.02
CA SER A 176 11.96 4.64 -1.36
C SER A 176 11.54 5.92 -2.07
N ASP A 177 12.09 6.13 -3.25
CA ASP A 177 11.67 7.18 -4.18
C ASP A 177 10.28 6.96 -4.79
N ASN A 178 9.61 5.87 -4.42
CA ASN A 178 8.22 5.57 -4.75
C ASN A 178 7.52 4.94 -3.52
N PRO A 179 7.17 5.76 -2.50
CA PRO A 179 6.81 5.26 -1.17
C PRO A 179 5.44 4.57 -1.10
N VAL A 180 4.54 4.83 -2.08
CA VAL A 180 3.25 4.12 -2.20
C VAL A 180 3.44 2.88 -3.08
N VAL A 181 3.72 1.76 -2.43
CA VAL A 181 4.18 0.53 -3.08
C VAL A 181 2.99 -0.38 -3.39
N SER A 182 2.99 -0.95 -4.60
CA SER A 182 2.01 -1.95 -5.02
C SER A 182 2.70 -3.31 -5.15
N TYR A 183 2.19 -4.32 -4.46
CA TYR A 183 2.74 -5.67 -4.41
C TYR A 183 1.71 -6.70 -4.87
N ASN A 184 2.12 -7.57 -5.78
CA ASN A 184 1.35 -8.76 -6.15
C ASN A 184 2.32 -9.95 -6.24
N ARG A 185 2.02 -11.02 -5.50
CA ARG A 185 2.90 -12.19 -5.38
C ARG A 185 3.17 -12.91 -6.72
N GLU A 186 2.33 -12.70 -7.74
CA GLU A 186 2.51 -13.25 -9.09
C GLU A 186 3.03 -12.22 -10.11
N CYS A 187 3.42 -11.03 -9.66
CA CYS A 187 4.08 -10.00 -10.47
C CYS A 187 5.54 -9.87 -10.02
N GLN A 188 6.40 -10.74 -10.55
CA GLN A 188 7.82 -10.74 -10.18
C GLN A 188 8.50 -9.42 -10.59
N PRO A 189 9.53 -8.95 -9.86
CA PRO A 189 10.20 -7.68 -10.13
C PRO A 189 10.77 -7.54 -11.56
N ASN A 190 11.18 -8.66 -12.17
CA ASN A 190 11.71 -8.73 -13.53
C ASN A 190 10.64 -9.01 -14.61
N SER A 191 9.36 -9.08 -14.24
CA SER A 191 8.26 -9.32 -15.17
C SER A 191 7.75 -8.02 -15.80
N GLN A 192 7.04 -8.11 -16.93
CA GLN A 192 6.43 -6.95 -17.60
C GLN A 192 5.53 -6.09 -16.70
N TRP A 193 5.04 -6.65 -15.59
CA TRP A 193 4.18 -5.96 -14.62
C TRP A 193 4.94 -5.01 -13.68
N CYS A 194 6.27 -5.14 -13.59
CA CYS A 194 7.11 -4.38 -12.66
C CYS A 194 8.31 -3.70 -13.36
N LEU A 195 8.57 -4.00 -14.64
CA LEU A 195 9.71 -3.46 -15.37
C LEU A 195 9.58 -1.95 -15.65
N GLY A 196 10.71 -1.25 -15.53
CA GLY A 196 10.81 0.18 -15.82
C GLY A 196 10.03 1.03 -14.82
N VAL A 197 8.91 1.59 -15.28
CA VAL A 197 8.03 2.45 -14.48
C VAL A 197 6.71 1.77 -14.10
N GLU A 198 6.53 0.52 -14.53
CA GLU A 198 5.34 -0.26 -14.18
C GLU A 198 5.34 -0.66 -12.70
N SER A 199 4.15 -0.95 -12.21
CA SER A 199 3.90 -1.59 -10.92
C SER A 199 2.64 -2.45 -11.08
N PRO A 200 2.43 -3.48 -10.24
CA PRO A 200 1.21 -4.26 -10.28
C PRO A 200 -0.03 -3.36 -10.25
N ASP A 201 -0.94 -3.57 -11.21
CA ASP A 201 -2.17 -2.78 -11.29
C ASP A 201 -2.99 -2.98 -10.01
N VAL A 202 -3.41 -1.89 -9.37
CA VAL A 202 -4.20 -1.91 -8.13
C VAL A 202 -5.58 -2.58 -8.32
N ARG A 203 -6.03 -2.72 -9.56
CA ARG A 203 -7.27 -3.42 -9.92
C ARG A 203 -7.10 -4.94 -9.95
N PHE A 204 -5.88 -5.47 -9.99
CA PHE A 204 -5.70 -6.92 -9.87
C PHE A 204 -6.07 -7.35 -8.46
N VAL A 205 -6.83 -8.45 -8.36
CA VAL A 205 -7.33 -8.95 -7.09
C VAL A 205 -6.19 -9.16 -6.09
N ALA A 206 -5.07 -9.81 -6.46
CA ALA A 206 -3.99 -10.05 -5.51
C ALA A 206 -3.02 -8.87 -5.29
N THR A 207 -3.33 -7.69 -5.82
CA THR A 207 -2.52 -6.50 -5.56
C THR A 207 -2.86 -5.92 -4.20
N HIS A 208 -1.83 -5.76 -3.38
CA HIS A 208 -1.85 -5.03 -2.13
C HIS A 208 -1.17 -3.69 -2.40
N THR A 209 -1.69 -2.61 -1.85
CA THR A 209 -0.95 -1.34 -1.78
C THR A 209 -0.58 -1.11 -0.33
N TYR A 210 0.66 -0.71 -0.07
CA TYR A 210 1.04 -0.30 1.28
C TYR A 210 1.85 0.99 1.25
N PHE A 211 1.79 1.70 2.37
CA PHE A 211 2.47 2.96 2.58
C PHE A 211 2.94 3.02 4.03
N PRO A 212 4.26 2.97 4.28
CA PRO A 212 4.79 3.20 5.62
C PRO A 212 4.34 4.57 6.12
N LEU A 213 3.70 4.65 7.28
CA LEU A 213 3.30 5.92 7.86
C LEU A 213 4.52 6.54 8.54
N ASN A 214 5.18 5.79 9.41
CA ASN A 214 6.42 6.18 10.08
C ASN A 214 7.35 4.96 10.18
N ARG A 215 8.47 5.08 10.90
CA ARG A 215 9.41 3.95 11.09
C ARG A 215 8.76 2.65 11.59
N ASN A 216 7.68 2.73 12.37
CA ASN A 216 7.06 1.56 12.99
C ASN A 216 5.69 1.21 12.39
N LYS A 217 4.92 2.18 11.89
CA LYS A 217 3.55 1.95 11.42
C LYS A 217 3.49 1.88 9.90
N VAL A 218 2.73 0.92 9.35
CA VAL A 218 2.46 0.80 7.92
C VAL A 218 0.97 0.63 7.66
N LEU A 219 0.43 1.40 6.71
CA LEU A 219 -0.91 1.18 6.17
C LEU A 219 -0.83 0.14 5.05
N ILE A 220 -1.69 -0.87 5.11
CA ILE A 220 -1.81 -1.95 4.13
C ILE A 220 -3.26 -1.95 3.61
N LEU A 221 -3.39 -1.92 2.29
CA LEU A 221 -4.65 -1.90 1.56
C LEU A 221 -4.74 -3.17 0.73
N THR A 222 -5.61 -4.08 1.15
CA THR A 222 -5.78 -5.38 0.50
C THR A 222 -7.10 -5.44 -0.23
N ASN A 223 -7.10 -5.81 -1.51
CA ASN A 223 -8.33 -5.89 -2.30
C ASN A 223 -9.33 -6.86 -1.64
N LEU A 224 -10.57 -6.40 -1.41
CA LEU A 224 -11.61 -7.21 -0.75
C LEU A 224 -11.86 -8.55 -1.45
N SER A 225 -11.86 -8.60 -2.79
CA SER A 225 -12.09 -9.87 -3.51
C SER A 225 -10.97 -10.87 -3.25
N TRP A 226 -9.75 -10.40 -2.99
CA TRP A 226 -8.61 -11.27 -2.69
C TRP A 226 -8.61 -11.78 -1.26
N VAL A 227 -9.04 -10.97 -0.29
CA VAL A 227 -9.22 -11.46 1.09
C VAL A 227 -10.34 -12.50 1.16
N ARG A 228 -11.43 -12.31 0.38
CA ARG A 228 -12.55 -13.26 0.31
C ARG A 228 -12.24 -14.53 -0.47
N ASP A 229 -11.43 -14.43 -1.51
CA ASP A 229 -11.01 -15.59 -2.30
C ASP A 229 -9.52 -15.44 -2.70
N PRO A 230 -8.58 -15.91 -1.85
CA PRO A 230 -7.15 -15.91 -2.16
C PRO A 230 -6.73 -17.11 -3.05
N PHE A 231 -7.70 -17.89 -3.53
CA PHE A 231 -7.48 -19.08 -4.37
C PHE A 231 -7.72 -18.80 -5.86
N GLN A 232 -8.35 -17.67 -6.19
CA GLN A 232 -8.58 -17.24 -7.57
C GLN A 232 -7.27 -16.81 -8.28
N LYS A 233 -7.40 -16.51 -9.58
CA LYS A 233 -6.27 -16.05 -10.41
C LYS A 233 -5.78 -14.66 -9.92
N PRO A 234 -4.52 -14.53 -9.48
CA PRO A 234 -4.03 -13.32 -8.79
C PRO A 234 -4.03 -12.02 -9.63
N ARG A 235 -4.06 -12.14 -10.96
CA ARG A 235 -4.04 -11.02 -11.91
C ARG A 235 -5.40 -10.79 -12.59
N THR A 236 -6.47 -11.41 -12.10
CA THR A 236 -7.82 -11.08 -12.56
C THR A 236 -8.20 -9.70 -12.04
N VAL A 237 -8.93 -8.96 -12.86
CA VAL A 237 -9.43 -7.64 -12.51
C VAL A 237 -10.58 -7.77 -11.51
N ARG A 238 -10.54 -6.95 -10.45
CA ARG A 238 -11.55 -6.91 -9.40
C ARG A 238 -12.94 -6.53 -9.95
N PRO A 239 -14.03 -6.88 -9.24
CA PRO A 239 -15.33 -6.27 -9.48
C PRO A 239 -15.27 -4.74 -9.35
N ASN A 240 -16.08 -4.04 -10.13
CA ASN A 240 -16.08 -2.58 -10.25
C ASN A 240 -14.68 -1.94 -10.40
N PRO A 241 -13.96 -2.21 -11.50
CA PRO A 241 -12.56 -1.79 -11.64
C PRO A 241 -12.37 -0.34 -12.07
N HIS A 242 -13.43 0.45 -12.19
CA HIS A 242 -13.35 1.84 -12.61
C HIS A 242 -12.73 2.70 -11.50
N PHE A 243 -11.83 3.61 -11.90
CA PHE A 243 -11.03 4.44 -11.02
C PHE A 243 -11.81 5.63 -10.42
N LEU A 244 -12.21 6.58 -11.27
CA LEU A 244 -12.80 7.86 -10.87
C LEU A 244 -14.31 7.71 -10.64
N ARG A 245 -14.68 7.17 -9.48
CA ARG A 245 -16.08 6.99 -9.06
C ARG A 245 -16.23 7.25 -7.57
N HIS A 246 -17.48 7.45 -7.14
CA HIS A 246 -17.80 7.49 -5.73
C HIS A 246 -17.61 6.11 -5.09
N ALA A 247 -17.10 6.10 -3.88
CA ALA A 247 -16.94 4.92 -3.04
C ALA A 247 -17.35 5.28 -1.62
N MET A 248 -17.64 4.25 -0.82
CA MET A 248 -18.06 4.42 0.56
C MET A 248 -17.12 3.69 1.50
N PHE A 249 -16.74 4.36 2.58
CA PHE A 249 -15.80 3.85 3.55
C PHE A 249 -16.48 3.55 4.88
N LYS A 250 -16.08 2.44 5.52
CA LYS A 250 -16.55 2.06 6.86
C LYS A 250 -15.36 2.02 7.80
N PHE A 251 -15.17 3.10 8.57
CA PHE A 251 -14.04 3.26 9.49
C PHE A 251 -13.90 2.15 10.52
N THR A 252 -15.01 1.58 10.98
CA THR A 252 -15.04 0.50 11.97
C THR A 252 -14.43 -0.81 11.45
N ASP A 253 -14.23 -0.94 10.13
CA ASP A 253 -13.68 -2.15 9.52
C ASP A 253 -12.15 -2.08 9.36
N ILE A 254 -11.52 -0.97 9.75
CA ILE A 254 -10.05 -0.86 9.78
C ILE A 254 -9.51 -1.82 10.83
N GLN A 255 -8.61 -2.70 10.40
CA GLN A 255 -7.88 -3.58 11.32
C GLN A 255 -6.65 -2.89 11.89
N VAL A 256 -6.47 -2.97 13.20
CA VAL A 256 -5.34 -2.40 13.94
C VAL A 256 -4.69 -3.46 14.85
N GLU A 257 -3.73 -3.05 15.67
CA GLU A 257 -3.00 -3.89 16.65
C GLU A 257 -2.24 -5.08 16.04
N ARG A 258 -2.06 -5.15 14.72
CA ARG A 258 -1.20 -6.18 14.11
C ARG A 258 0.26 -5.89 14.37
N ILE A 259 0.88 -6.70 15.22
CA ILE A 259 2.33 -6.70 15.39
C ILE A 259 2.97 -7.56 14.30
N LEU A 260 3.90 -6.97 13.56
CA LEU A 260 4.70 -7.64 12.54
C LEU A 260 5.93 -8.27 13.16
N THR A 261 6.23 -9.49 12.73
CA THR A 261 7.49 -10.15 13.08
C THR A 261 8.67 -9.50 12.36
N GLU A 262 9.88 -9.67 12.90
CA GLU A 262 11.12 -9.19 12.27
C GLU A 262 11.25 -9.64 10.81
N GLU A 263 10.92 -10.90 10.52
CA GLU A 263 10.96 -11.43 9.16
C GLU A 263 9.95 -10.71 8.25
N GLU A 264 8.71 -10.48 8.71
CA GLU A 264 7.71 -9.75 7.92
C GLU A 264 8.14 -8.30 7.62
N VAL A 265 8.78 -7.61 8.57
CA VAL A 265 9.30 -6.25 8.34
C VAL A 265 10.42 -6.26 7.30
N ARG A 266 11.34 -7.23 7.38
CA ARG A 266 12.40 -7.41 6.37
C ARG A 266 11.84 -7.74 5.00
N GLU A 267 10.81 -8.57 4.91
CA GLU A 267 10.15 -8.91 3.64
C GLU A 267 9.45 -7.70 3.02
N ILE A 268 8.78 -6.87 3.83
CA ILE A 268 8.20 -5.59 3.39
C ILE A 268 9.30 -4.65 2.89
N ASN A 269 10.42 -4.54 3.61
CA ASN A 269 11.57 -3.73 3.18
C ASN A 269 12.17 -4.25 1.86
N PHE A 270 12.23 -5.58 1.68
CA PHE A 270 12.67 -6.19 0.43
C PHE A 270 11.73 -5.85 -0.73
N ILE A 271 10.40 -5.92 -0.53
CA ILE A 271 9.42 -5.48 -1.53
C ILE A 271 9.61 -3.99 -1.86
N THR A 272 9.83 -3.14 -0.85
CA THR A 272 10.06 -1.70 -1.02
C THR A 272 11.31 -1.44 -1.88
N LYS A 273 12.42 -2.14 -1.58
CA LYS A 273 13.66 -2.06 -2.36
C LYS A 273 13.48 -2.52 -3.80
N MET A 274 12.82 -3.64 -4.02
CA MET A 274 12.59 -4.17 -5.38
C MET A 274 11.60 -3.33 -6.19
N SER A 275 10.74 -2.56 -5.52
CA SER A 275 9.74 -1.69 -6.15
C SER A 275 10.24 -0.26 -6.41
N ALA A 276 11.32 0.14 -5.75
CA ALA A 276 11.95 1.44 -5.89
C ALA A 276 12.38 1.70 -7.34
N HIS A 277 12.34 2.95 -7.77
CA HIS A 277 12.77 3.33 -9.10
C HIS A 277 14.29 3.38 -9.19
N ARG A 278 14.92 4.01 -8.20
CA ARG A 278 16.36 4.28 -8.15
C ARG A 278 16.92 4.37 -6.73
N TYR A 279 16.18 4.93 -5.78
CA TYR A 279 16.70 5.22 -4.44
C TYR A 279 15.88 4.61 -3.30
N ILE A 280 16.58 4.20 -2.25
CA ILE A 280 16.02 3.86 -0.94
C ILE A 280 16.79 4.57 0.17
N ALA A 281 16.13 4.78 1.31
CA ALA A 281 16.73 5.38 2.50
C ALA A 281 16.27 4.73 3.80
N ALA A 282 17.14 4.78 4.80
CA ALA A 282 16.89 4.22 6.12
C ALA A 282 17.73 4.93 7.20
N ALA A 283 17.26 4.88 8.44
CA ALA A 283 18.03 5.39 9.58
C ALA A 283 19.26 4.53 9.87
N ASP A 284 19.18 3.22 9.65
CA ASP A 284 20.29 2.28 9.75
C ASP A 284 20.76 1.83 8.36
N LYS A 285 22.06 1.60 8.21
CA LYS A 285 22.66 1.14 6.97
C LYS A 285 22.22 -0.29 6.64
N ASP A 286 22.14 -1.15 7.64
CA ASP A 286 21.94 -2.59 7.43
C ASP A 286 20.53 -2.88 6.92
N TRP A 287 19.55 -2.03 7.28
CA TRP A 287 18.17 -2.13 6.80
C TRP A 287 18.02 -1.91 5.28
N LEU A 288 19.03 -1.34 4.61
CA LEU A 288 19.03 -1.15 3.16
C LEU A 288 19.33 -2.43 2.36
N TYR A 289 19.71 -3.51 3.05
CA TYR A 289 20.08 -4.80 2.47
C TYR A 289 19.24 -5.94 3.06
N PRO A 290 17.89 -5.86 3.02
CA PRO A 290 17.02 -6.86 3.64
C PRO A 290 17.29 -8.27 3.09
N GLU A 291 17.66 -8.39 1.81
CA GLU A 291 17.96 -9.67 1.16
C GLU A 291 19.10 -10.46 1.79
N GLU A 292 20.02 -9.82 2.53
CA GLU A 292 21.14 -10.49 3.21
C GLU A 292 20.70 -11.25 4.46
N SER A 293 19.54 -10.90 5.02
CA SER A 293 19.06 -11.39 6.31
C SER A 293 17.74 -12.16 6.22
N LEU A 294 17.14 -12.25 5.02
CA LEU A 294 15.89 -12.96 4.77
C LEU A 294 16.11 -14.46 4.66
N ALA A 295 15.17 -15.24 5.21
CA ALA A 295 15.19 -16.70 5.05
C ALA A 295 14.97 -17.12 3.59
N SER A 296 14.20 -16.34 2.83
CA SER A 296 13.98 -16.57 1.40
C SER A 296 13.66 -15.28 0.66
N THR A 297 14.29 -15.10 -0.51
CA THR A 297 13.99 -14.00 -1.44
C THR A 297 12.97 -14.41 -2.52
N ASN A 298 12.36 -15.58 -2.40
CA ASN A 298 11.34 -16.03 -3.34
C ASN A 298 10.07 -15.18 -3.22
N TRP A 299 9.91 -14.26 -4.17
CA TRP A 299 8.84 -13.26 -4.25
C TRP A 299 7.43 -13.81 -3.98
N ARG A 300 7.15 -15.03 -4.46
CA ARG A 300 5.82 -15.63 -4.38
C ARG A 300 5.47 -16.14 -2.98
N THR A 301 6.48 -16.49 -2.19
CA THR A 301 6.34 -17.16 -0.89
C THR A 301 6.63 -16.22 0.29
N LEU A 302 6.84 -14.92 0.05
CA LEU A 302 7.02 -13.94 1.13
C LEU A 302 5.84 -14.02 2.12
N GLY A 303 6.14 -14.04 3.42
CA GLY A 303 5.18 -14.25 4.51
C GLY A 303 4.36 -15.52 4.36
N ASP A 304 4.96 -16.58 3.82
CA ASP A 304 4.31 -17.85 3.48
C ASP A 304 3.06 -17.66 2.59
N GLY A 305 3.11 -16.64 1.72
CA GLY A 305 2.06 -16.27 0.78
C GLY A 305 0.98 -15.34 1.35
N TYR A 306 1.07 -14.97 2.64
CA TYR A 306 0.08 -14.18 3.38
C TYR A 306 0.65 -12.92 4.04
N LEU A 307 1.87 -12.48 3.67
CA LEU A 307 2.57 -11.33 4.27
C LEU A 307 1.67 -10.11 4.53
N LEU A 308 0.92 -9.66 3.53
CA LEU A 308 0.09 -8.45 3.60
C LEU A 308 -1.40 -8.75 3.80
N MET A 309 -1.76 -9.99 4.12
CA MET A 309 -3.15 -10.34 4.37
C MET A 309 -3.62 -9.77 5.72
N PRO A 310 -4.77 -9.10 5.77
CA PRO A 310 -5.45 -8.82 7.02
C PRO A 310 -6.01 -10.11 7.62
N ASP A 311 -6.46 -10.06 8.87
CA ASP A 311 -7.12 -11.20 9.48
C ASP A 311 -8.48 -11.46 8.78
N PRO A 312 -8.65 -12.59 8.07
CA PRO A 312 -9.86 -12.86 7.29
C PRO A 312 -11.06 -13.15 8.19
N ARG A 313 -10.86 -13.40 9.49
CA ARG A 313 -11.95 -13.75 10.43
C ARG A 313 -12.84 -12.54 10.74
N HIS A 314 -12.36 -11.32 10.54
CA HIS A 314 -13.16 -10.10 10.60
C HIS A 314 -13.89 -9.78 9.29
N ILE A 315 -13.69 -10.58 8.24
CA ILE A 315 -14.30 -10.33 6.93
C ILE A 315 -15.61 -11.08 6.81
N HIS A 316 -16.62 -10.36 6.35
CA HIS A 316 -17.95 -10.89 6.08
C HIS A 316 -18.15 -11.07 4.57
N GLY A 317 -18.98 -12.04 4.18
CA GLY A 317 -19.36 -12.26 2.79
C GLY A 317 -20.64 -11.49 2.44
N GLY A 318 -20.76 -11.08 1.18
CA GLY A 318 -21.87 -10.24 0.71
C GLY A 318 -21.90 -8.87 1.38
N GLY A 319 -23.11 -8.30 1.50
CA GLY A 319 -23.36 -7.03 2.19
C GLY A 319 -23.68 -5.87 1.24
N GLN A 320 -24.39 -4.88 1.78
CA GLN A 320 -24.67 -3.63 1.11
C GLN A 320 -24.49 -2.50 2.11
N ILE A 321 -23.96 -1.38 1.65
CA ILE A 321 -23.93 -0.16 2.45
C ILE A 321 -25.13 0.67 2.03
N ILE A 322 -25.98 1.02 3.00
CA ILE A 322 -27.16 1.86 2.82
C ILE A 322 -26.96 3.09 3.69
N ILE A 323 -27.09 4.28 3.10
CA ILE A 323 -26.92 5.56 3.79
C ILE A 323 -28.22 6.33 3.65
N GLY A 324 -28.75 6.82 4.76
CA GLY A 324 -29.83 7.79 4.80
C GLY A 324 -29.28 9.17 5.13
N TYR A 325 -29.73 10.18 4.40
CA TYR A 325 -29.36 11.57 4.64
C TYR A 325 -30.52 12.33 5.26
N GLU A 326 -30.24 13.43 5.96
CA GLU A 326 -31.26 14.23 6.67
C GLU A 326 -32.42 14.70 5.78
N GLY A 327 -32.18 14.86 4.47
CA GLY A 327 -33.22 15.20 3.48
C GLY A 327 -34.10 14.03 3.01
N GLY A 328 -34.02 12.86 3.65
CA GLY A 328 -34.81 11.67 3.31
C GLY A 328 -34.34 10.91 2.05
N HIS A 329 -33.31 11.40 1.36
CA HIS A 329 -32.67 10.66 0.28
C HIS A 329 -31.80 9.54 0.85
N SER A 330 -31.60 8.49 0.06
CA SER A 330 -30.72 7.39 0.43
C SER A 330 -29.82 6.98 -0.71
N GLU A 331 -28.63 6.53 -0.37
CA GLU A 331 -27.71 5.92 -1.30
C GLU A 331 -27.44 4.47 -0.91
N ARG A 332 -27.17 3.65 -1.93
CA ARG A 332 -26.88 2.22 -1.77
C ARG A 332 -25.66 1.85 -2.58
N PHE A 333 -24.80 1.04 -1.98
CA PHE A 333 -23.61 0.51 -2.61
C PHE A 333 -23.51 -0.99 -2.33
N SER A 334 -23.02 -1.76 -3.29
CA SER A 334 -22.57 -3.13 -3.02
C SER A 334 -21.22 -3.11 -2.29
N GLU A 335 -20.74 -4.28 -1.87
CA GLU A 335 -19.42 -4.48 -1.26
C GLU A 335 -18.24 -4.00 -2.14
N TYR A 336 -18.45 -3.86 -3.45
CA TYR A 336 -17.46 -3.39 -4.43
C TYR A 336 -17.84 -2.00 -4.98
N GLY A 337 -18.72 -1.26 -4.30
CA GLY A 337 -19.12 0.09 -4.66
C GLY A 337 -19.96 0.20 -5.94
N HIS A 338 -20.56 -0.89 -6.41
CA HIS A 338 -21.55 -0.80 -7.49
C HIS A 338 -22.78 -0.06 -6.99
N ARG A 339 -23.44 0.68 -7.88
CA ARG A 339 -24.74 1.31 -7.62
C ARG A 339 -25.89 0.35 -7.98
N PRO A 340 -27.11 0.53 -7.45
CA PRO A 340 -28.21 -0.41 -7.68
C PRO A 340 -28.59 -0.64 -9.14
N TRP A 341 -28.29 0.32 -10.02
CA TRP A 341 -28.53 0.23 -11.45
C TRP A 341 -27.39 -0.45 -12.24
N ASP A 342 -26.26 -0.74 -11.60
CA ASP A 342 -25.18 -1.48 -12.22
C ASP A 342 -25.53 -2.96 -12.33
N ARG A 343 -25.24 -3.57 -13.48
CA ARG A 343 -25.54 -4.99 -13.76
C ARG A 343 -24.95 -5.95 -12.72
N ASP A 344 -23.76 -5.64 -12.20
CA ASP A 344 -23.01 -6.48 -11.27
C ASP A 344 -23.22 -6.10 -9.79
N PHE A 345 -24.23 -5.25 -9.50
CA PHE A 345 -24.60 -4.85 -8.14
C PHE A 345 -24.96 -6.04 -7.24
N GLN A 346 -25.73 -6.98 -7.78
CA GLN A 346 -26.07 -8.25 -7.13
C GLN A 346 -25.56 -9.39 -7.99
N ASN A 347 -24.60 -10.16 -7.47
CA ASN A 347 -24.00 -11.26 -8.21
C ASN A 347 -23.90 -12.50 -7.33
N LYS A 348 -25.02 -13.23 -7.22
CA LYS A 348 -25.14 -14.44 -6.39
C LYS A 348 -24.06 -15.47 -6.67
N LYS A 349 -23.68 -15.68 -7.94
CA LYS A 349 -22.62 -16.64 -8.31
C LYS A 349 -21.26 -16.23 -7.73
N ARG A 350 -20.93 -14.93 -7.77
CA ARG A 350 -19.71 -14.40 -7.14
C ARG A 350 -19.79 -14.55 -5.62
N GLU A 351 -20.92 -14.15 -5.02
CA GLU A 351 -21.15 -14.22 -3.57
C GLU A 351 -21.01 -15.65 -3.04
N GLU A 352 -21.63 -16.65 -3.68
CA GLU A 352 -21.53 -18.06 -3.31
C GLU A 352 -20.09 -18.59 -3.40
N ARG A 353 -19.38 -18.26 -4.48
CA ARG A 353 -17.98 -18.64 -4.68
C ARG A 353 -17.09 -18.03 -3.60
N GLU A 354 -17.21 -16.72 -3.38
CA GLU A 354 -16.42 -15.99 -2.40
C GLU A 354 -16.74 -16.44 -0.98
N TRP A 355 -18.01 -16.74 -0.66
CA TRP A 355 -18.38 -17.29 0.64
C TRP A 355 -17.67 -18.62 0.92
N ALA A 356 -17.74 -19.57 -0.03
CA ALA A 356 -17.10 -20.87 0.11
C ALA A 356 -15.56 -20.75 0.23
N ALA A 357 -14.94 -19.88 -0.57
CA ALA A 357 -13.51 -19.62 -0.50
C ALA A 357 -13.11 -18.95 0.83
N MET A 358 -13.89 -17.98 1.30
CA MET A 358 -13.62 -17.23 2.51
C MET A 358 -13.70 -18.11 3.75
N GLU A 359 -14.71 -18.97 3.87
CA GLU A 359 -14.84 -19.88 5.02
C GLU A 359 -13.68 -20.89 5.07
N LYS A 360 -13.26 -21.41 3.91
CA LYS A 360 -12.05 -22.22 3.83
C LYS A 360 -10.79 -21.44 4.21
N PHE A 361 -10.68 -20.18 3.78
CA PHE A 361 -9.52 -19.37 4.11
C PHE A 361 -9.46 -19.00 5.60
N LYS A 362 -10.60 -18.71 6.24
CA LYS A 362 -10.69 -18.50 7.68
C LYS A 362 -10.24 -19.73 8.47
N ALA A 363 -10.64 -20.93 8.03
CA ALA A 363 -10.20 -22.19 8.65
C ALA A 363 -8.68 -22.36 8.56
N GLU A 364 -8.12 -22.15 7.36
CA GLU A 364 -6.67 -22.21 7.14
C GLU A 364 -5.91 -21.18 7.96
N TRP A 365 -6.43 -19.95 8.04
CA TRP A 365 -5.83 -18.88 8.82
C TRP A 365 -5.81 -19.21 10.32
N ALA A 366 -6.94 -19.68 10.86
CA ALA A 366 -7.04 -20.08 12.25
C ALA A 366 -6.06 -21.22 12.56
N ALA A 367 -6.02 -22.27 11.73
CA ALA A 367 -5.08 -23.38 11.91
C ALA A 367 -3.60 -22.96 11.79
N THR A 368 -3.30 -21.88 11.04
CA THR A 368 -1.93 -21.38 10.85
C THR A 368 -1.48 -20.45 11.97
N TYR A 369 -2.34 -19.55 12.42
CA TYR A 369 -1.97 -18.45 13.33
C TYR A 369 -2.55 -18.57 14.74
N GLY A 370 -3.40 -19.57 15.00
CA GLY A 370 -3.99 -19.81 16.30
C GLY A 370 -5.26 -19.00 16.57
N PRO A 371 -5.78 -19.06 17.82
CA PRO A 371 -7.06 -18.49 18.21
C PRO A 371 -7.07 -16.95 18.30
N GLU A 372 -5.92 -16.34 18.58
CA GLU A 372 -5.78 -14.89 18.68
C GLU A 372 -5.82 -14.24 17.29
N TYR A 373 -6.47 -13.09 17.20
CA TYR A 373 -6.52 -12.30 15.98
C TYR A 373 -5.18 -11.64 15.72
N ARG A 374 -4.73 -11.70 14.47
CA ARG A 374 -3.49 -11.00 14.08
C ARG A 374 -3.70 -9.50 13.99
N GLY A 375 -4.90 -9.04 13.69
CA GLY A 375 -5.29 -7.63 13.76
C GLY A 375 -6.76 -7.57 14.14
N VAL A 376 -7.15 -6.56 14.90
CA VAL A 376 -8.49 -6.43 15.49
C VAL A 376 -9.24 -5.25 14.90
N VAL A 377 -10.57 -5.34 14.91
CA VAL A 377 -11.45 -4.20 14.60
C VAL A 377 -12.01 -3.64 15.91
N TYR A 378 -12.09 -2.31 16.01
CA TYR A 378 -12.79 -1.67 17.12
C TYR A 378 -14.29 -1.65 16.84
N ASP A 379 -15.06 -2.17 17.79
CA ASP A 379 -16.52 -2.10 17.72
C ASP A 379 -16.99 -0.70 18.17
N MET A 380 -18.16 -0.25 17.71
CA MET A 380 -18.69 1.05 18.12
C MET A 380 -19.16 1.00 19.58
N GLY A 381 -18.34 1.48 20.51
CA GLY A 381 -18.70 1.67 21.92
C GLY A 381 -17.56 1.37 22.91
N PRO A 382 -17.79 1.48 24.24
CA PRO A 382 -16.77 1.31 25.28
C PRO A 382 -16.31 -0.15 25.50
N LYS A 383 -16.66 -1.07 24.59
CA LYS A 383 -16.22 -2.47 24.66
C LYS A 383 -14.84 -2.59 24.03
N SER A 384 -13.89 -3.09 24.81
CA SER A 384 -12.55 -3.42 24.33
C SER A 384 -12.61 -4.29 23.07
N ALA A 385 -11.64 -4.13 22.18
CA ALA A 385 -11.52 -4.97 20.98
C ALA A 385 -11.52 -6.45 21.36
N ARG A 386 -12.31 -7.25 20.65
CA ARG A 386 -12.25 -8.72 20.78
C ARG A 386 -10.93 -9.18 20.18
N ARG A 387 -10.03 -9.75 21.01
CA ARG A 387 -8.68 -10.19 20.59
C ARG A 387 -8.58 -11.66 20.21
N SER A 388 -9.58 -12.45 20.57
CA SER A 388 -9.59 -13.89 20.31
C SER A 388 -10.90 -14.36 19.72
N MET A 389 -10.83 -15.36 18.86
CA MET A 389 -12.02 -16.05 18.36
C MET A 389 -12.63 -17.00 19.41
N GLY A 390 -11.91 -17.30 20.49
CA GLY A 390 -12.31 -18.25 21.53
C GLY A 390 -11.96 -19.70 21.16
N GLU A 391 -11.72 -20.53 22.17
CA GLU A 391 -11.20 -21.89 22.02
C GLU A 391 -12.13 -22.79 21.20
N ASP A 392 -13.42 -22.82 21.53
CA ASP A 392 -14.40 -23.67 20.85
C ASP A 392 -14.47 -23.39 19.34
N TYR A 393 -14.52 -22.10 18.98
CA TYR A 393 -14.59 -21.68 17.59
C TYR A 393 -13.26 -21.94 16.85
N TYR A 394 -12.13 -21.77 17.54
CA TYR A 394 -10.82 -22.13 17.01
C TYR A 394 -10.73 -23.64 16.71
N LEU A 395 -11.14 -24.50 17.64
CA LEU A 395 -11.14 -25.95 17.44
C LEU A 395 -12.04 -26.36 16.27
N ALA A 396 -13.23 -25.78 16.15
CA ALA A 396 -14.14 -26.02 15.03
C ALA A 396 -13.52 -25.61 13.67
N GLN A 397 -12.78 -24.50 13.63
CA GLN A 397 -12.08 -24.06 12.43
C GLN A 397 -10.90 -24.98 12.09
N CYS A 398 -10.17 -25.48 13.08
CA CYS A 398 -9.12 -26.49 12.87
C CYS A 398 -9.67 -27.82 12.32
N GLU A 399 -10.84 -28.28 12.77
CA GLU A 399 -11.49 -29.47 12.20
C GLU A 399 -11.99 -29.23 10.76
N SER A 400 -12.52 -28.04 10.50
CA SER A 400 -12.89 -27.62 9.14
C SER A 400 -11.67 -27.61 8.23
N ASP A 401 -10.53 -27.09 8.72
CA ASP A 401 -9.27 -27.06 7.99
C ASP A 401 -8.75 -28.46 7.63
N LYS A 402 -8.79 -29.41 8.59
CA LYS A 402 -8.46 -30.82 8.36
C LYS A 402 -9.34 -31.44 7.27
N THR A 403 -10.59 -31.01 7.17
CA THR A 403 -11.52 -31.46 6.13
C THR A 403 -11.15 -30.86 4.77
N TYR A 404 -10.89 -29.55 4.72
CA TYR A 404 -10.46 -28.88 3.49
C TYR A 404 -9.13 -29.40 2.94
N LEU A 405 -8.19 -29.76 3.81
CA LEU A 405 -6.90 -30.33 3.42
C LEU A 405 -7.01 -31.65 2.63
N LYS A 406 -8.11 -32.40 2.81
CA LYS A 406 -8.37 -33.65 2.07
C LYS A 406 -8.88 -33.40 0.65
N LEU A 407 -9.27 -32.17 0.32
CA LEU A 407 -9.74 -31.84 -1.02
C LEU A 407 -8.59 -31.96 -2.05
N PRO A 408 -8.89 -32.42 -3.28
CA PRO A 408 -7.87 -32.61 -4.31
C PRO A 408 -7.03 -31.34 -4.56
N GLY A 409 -5.70 -31.48 -4.48
CA GLY A 409 -4.75 -30.42 -4.79
C GLY A 409 -4.43 -29.44 -3.64
N GLU A 410 -5.16 -29.48 -2.51
CA GLU A 410 -4.97 -28.51 -1.42
C GLU A 410 -3.62 -28.64 -0.72
N LEU A 411 -3.17 -29.86 -0.44
CA LEU A 411 -1.83 -30.09 0.13
C LEU A 411 -0.73 -29.51 -0.77
N ASN A 412 -0.85 -29.70 -2.08
CA ASN A 412 0.13 -29.18 -3.04
C ASN A 412 0.04 -27.65 -3.15
N ARG A 413 -1.15 -27.05 -3.03
CA ARG A 413 -1.33 -25.60 -3.00
C ARG A 413 -0.62 -25.00 -1.79
N ARG A 414 -0.84 -25.54 -0.58
CA ARG A 414 -0.19 -25.03 0.64
C ARG A 414 1.32 -25.14 0.59
N LYS A 415 1.85 -26.28 0.13
CA LYS A 415 3.28 -26.47 -0.07
C LYS A 415 3.92 -25.43 -1.01
N LYS A 416 3.17 -24.89 -1.98
CA LYS A 416 3.66 -23.85 -2.89
C LYS A 416 3.67 -22.45 -2.29
N LEU A 417 2.95 -22.22 -1.19
CA LEU A 417 2.91 -20.94 -0.49
C LEU A 417 4.00 -20.83 0.56
N GLN A 418 4.33 -21.95 1.21
CA GLN A 418 5.36 -22.01 2.24
C GLN A 418 6.75 -21.70 1.66
N ARG A 419 7.49 -20.88 2.40
CA ARG A 419 8.93 -20.71 2.16
C ARG A 419 9.60 -22.09 2.29
N LYS A 420 10.48 -22.41 1.35
CA LYS A 420 11.35 -23.59 1.50
C LYS A 420 12.36 -23.24 2.58
N ARG A 421 12.26 -23.91 3.73
CA ARG A 421 13.23 -23.81 4.81
C ARG A 421 14.55 -24.45 4.41
#